data_AF-A0A9I9DQC7-F1
#
_entry.id   AF-A0A9I9DQC7-F1
#
_cell.length_a   1.000
_cell.length_b   1.000
_cell.length_c   1.000
_cell.angle_alpha   90.00
_cell.angle_beta   90.00
_cell.angle_gamma   90.00
#
_symmetry.space_group_name_H-M   'P 1'
#
loop_
_entity.id
_entity.type
_entity.pdbx_description
1 polymer ?
#
loop_
_entity_poly.entity_id
_entity_poly.type
_entity_poly.pdbx_seq_one_letter_code
_entity_poly.pdbx_strand_id
1 'polypeptide(L)'
;MEPGANRNDLGKLHDTMLDTMPMKLEELINTIHRLGGEEITSLVADESLGWALEVAVKMRIRRVAFSPASAAMLAMLFSIPKLIQEKLIDFDGQINNNSFLIKLMNLTSFLFIQNHMPNSMLY
;
A
#
# COMPACT_ATOMS: atom_id res chain seq x y z
N MET A 1 0.54 -17.75 -3.76
CA MET A 1 1.84 -18.39 -4.07
C MET A 1 1.80 -19.86 -3.65
N GLU A 2 2.38 -20.76 -4.44
CA GLU A 2 2.49 -22.18 -4.09
C GLU A 2 3.40 -22.41 -2.86
N PRO A 3 3.20 -23.50 -2.10
CA PRO A 3 4.13 -23.91 -1.06
C PRO A 3 5.56 -24.03 -1.62
N GLY A 4 6.53 -23.38 -0.96
CA GLY A 4 7.93 -23.36 -1.41
C GLY A 4 8.26 -22.35 -2.51
N ALA A 5 7.28 -21.58 -3.00
CA ALA A 5 7.55 -20.48 -3.94
C ALA A 5 8.51 -19.43 -3.34
N ASN A 6 9.35 -18.85 -4.18
CA ASN A 6 10.33 -17.84 -3.78
C ASN A 6 9.63 -16.56 -3.29
N ARG A 7 9.65 -16.33 -1.98
CA ARG A 7 9.06 -15.13 -1.34
C ARG A 7 9.86 -13.85 -1.58
N ASN A 8 11.06 -13.95 -2.16
CA ASN A 8 11.83 -12.78 -2.60
C ASN A 8 11.36 -12.25 -3.97
N ASP A 9 10.48 -12.97 -4.65
CA ASP A 9 9.73 -12.42 -5.78
C ASP A 9 8.65 -11.48 -5.23
N LEU A 10 9.06 -10.24 -4.98
CA LEU A 10 8.22 -9.23 -4.34
C LEU A 10 6.95 -8.95 -5.14
N GLY A 11 7.00 -9.07 -6.47
CA GLY A 11 5.84 -8.90 -7.33
C GLY A 11 4.80 -9.98 -7.08
N LYS A 12 5.20 -11.25 -7.18
CA LYS A 12 4.28 -12.37 -6.89
C LYS A 12 3.80 -12.40 -5.45
N LEU A 13 4.65 -12.00 -4.51
CA LEU A 13 4.28 -11.90 -3.10
C LEU A 13 3.20 -10.84 -2.91
N HIS A 14 3.42 -9.65 -3.45
CA HIS A 14 2.47 -8.53 -3.39
C HIS A 14 1.12 -8.90 -4.02
N ASP A 15 1.13 -9.46 -5.23
CA ASP A 15 -0.09 -9.86 -5.94
C ASP A 15 -0.87 -10.92 -5.15
N THR A 16 -0.17 -11.92 -4.59
CA THR A 16 -0.81 -12.93 -3.73
C THR A 16 -1.38 -12.29 -2.46
N MET A 17 -0.68 -11.31 -1.87
CA MET A 17 -1.17 -10.63 -0.67
C MET A 17 -2.44 -9.86 -0.97
N LEU A 18 -2.48 -9.09 -2.07
CA LEU A 18 -3.68 -8.35 -2.48
C LEU A 18 -4.88 -9.27 -2.74
N ASP A 19 -4.67 -10.43 -3.34
CA ASP A 19 -5.74 -11.37 -3.65
C ASP A 19 -6.26 -12.12 -2.41
N THR A 20 -5.36 -12.59 -1.55
CA THR A 20 -5.71 -13.53 -0.47
C THR A 20 -5.88 -12.87 0.91
N MET A 21 -5.03 -11.90 1.26
CA MET A 21 -4.98 -11.36 2.63
C MET A 21 -6.23 -10.60 3.07
N PRO A 22 -6.95 -9.85 2.22
CA PRO A 22 -8.15 -9.14 2.63
C PRO A 22 -9.22 -10.09 3.20
N MET A 23 -9.50 -11.18 2.47
CA MET A 23 -10.44 -12.21 2.90
C MET A 23 -10.00 -12.85 4.22
N LYS A 24 -8.72 -13.17 4.37
CA LYS A 24 -8.18 -13.75 5.60
C LYS A 24 -8.23 -12.82 6.80
N LEU A 25 -8.03 -11.52 6.59
CA LEU A 25 -8.18 -10.53 7.63
C LEU A 25 -9.65 -10.40 8.07
N GLU A 26 -10.60 -10.41 7.13
CA GLU A 26 -12.03 -10.42 7.43
C GLU A 26 -12.43 -11.67 8.24
N GLU A 27 -11.98 -12.86 7.83
CA GLU A 27 -12.22 -14.12 8.55
C GLU A 27 -11.68 -14.05 9.98
N LEU A 28 -10.48 -13.50 10.16
CA LEU A 28 -9.85 -13.35 11.48
C LEU A 28 -10.64 -12.41 12.38
N ILE A 29 -11.02 -11.23 11.88
CA ILE A 29 -11.81 -10.25 12.64
C ILE A 29 -13.14 -10.86 13.07
N ASN A 30 -13.85 -11.52 12.14
CA ASN A 30 -15.12 -12.19 12.44
C ASN A 30 -14.96 -13.31 13.46
N THR A 31 -13.88 -14.08 13.38
CA THR A 31 -13.59 -15.15 14.33
C THR A 31 -13.38 -14.57 15.73
N ILE A 32 -12.61 -13.50 15.87
CA ILE A 32 -12.34 -12.85 17.15
C ILE A 32 -13.66 -12.31 17.76
N HIS A 33 -14.49 -11.62 16.98
CA HIS A 33 -15.79 -11.13 17.47
C HIS A 33 -16.71 -12.27 17.94
N ARG A 34 -16.67 -13.44 17.27
CA ARG A 34 -17.48 -14.61 17.64
C ARG A 34 -17.01 -15.33 18.91
N LEU A 35 -15.75 -15.18 19.30
CA LEU A 35 -15.22 -15.80 20.52
C LEU A 35 -15.79 -15.16 21.80
N GLY A 36 -16.50 -14.03 21.69
CA GLY A 36 -17.22 -13.39 22.80
C GLY A 36 -16.30 -12.70 23.83
N GLY A 37 -15.03 -12.50 23.48
CA GLY A 37 -14.08 -11.70 24.23
C GLY A 37 -14.13 -10.21 23.86
N GLU A 38 -12.99 -9.54 23.96
CA GLU A 38 -12.86 -8.15 23.52
C GLU A 38 -12.98 -8.02 21.99
N GLU A 39 -13.85 -7.12 21.54
CA GLU A 39 -14.03 -6.84 20.12
C GLU A 39 -12.89 -5.95 19.56
N ILE A 40 -12.59 -6.12 18.27
CA ILE A 40 -11.63 -5.26 17.58
C ILE A 40 -12.32 -3.95 17.24
N THR A 41 -11.94 -2.89 17.95
CA THR A 41 -12.53 -1.55 17.74
C THR A 41 -11.72 -0.66 16.81
N SER A 42 -10.48 -1.02 16.50
CA SER A 42 -9.60 -0.25 15.60
C SER A 42 -8.59 -1.14 14.89
N LEU A 43 -8.28 -0.82 13.63
CA LEU A 43 -7.22 -1.43 12.84
C LEU A 43 -6.13 -0.39 12.56
N VAL A 44 -4.89 -0.72 12.94
CA VAL A 44 -3.69 0.07 12.61
C VAL A 44 -2.92 -0.70 11.55
N ALA A 45 -2.65 -0.07 10.41
CA ALA A 45 -1.94 -0.71 9.29
C ALA A 45 -0.98 0.26 8.61
N ASP A 46 0.06 -0.30 8.01
CA ASP A 46 0.99 0.42 7.14
C ASP A 46 0.21 1.02 5.95
N GLU A 47 0.50 2.25 5.52
CA GLU A 47 -0.25 2.87 4.42
C GLU A 47 -0.10 2.11 3.11
N SER A 48 1.04 1.43 2.90
CA SER A 48 1.27 0.58 1.72
C SER A 48 0.39 -0.68 1.71
N LEU A 49 -0.22 -1.03 2.83
CA LEU A 49 -1.14 -2.17 2.97
C LEU A 49 -2.61 -1.74 2.98
N GLY A 50 -3.00 -0.74 2.19
CA GLY A 50 -4.36 -0.22 2.39
C GLY A 50 -5.51 -1.12 1.95
N TRP A 51 -5.25 -2.30 1.37
CA TRP A 51 -6.24 -3.39 1.36
C TRP A 51 -6.74 -3.73 2.78
N ALA A 52 -5.87 -3.61 3.80
CA ALA A 52 -6.25 -3.81 5.20
C ALA A 52 -7.13 -2.65 5.70
N LEU A 53 -6.81 -1.42 5.29
CA LEU A 53 -7.63 -0.24 5.60
C LEU A 53 -9.02 -0.33 4.96
N GLU A 54 -9.14 -0.91 3.77
CA GLU A 54 -10.42 -1.20 3.11
C GLU A 54 -11.22 -2.27 3.86
N VAL A 55 -10.57 -3.32 4.34
CA VAL A 55 -11.21 -4.31 5.22
C VAL A 55 -11.77 -3.65 6.47
N ALA A 56 -11.03 -2.74 7.11
CA ALA A 56 -11.55 -2.00 8.27
C ALA A 56 -12.81 -1.18 7.93
N VAL A 57 -12.84 -0.51 6.78
CA VAL A 57 -14.04 0.22 6.30
C VAL A 57 -15.21 -0.74 6.12
N LYS A 58 -15.00 -1.86 5.43
CA LYS A 58 -16.03 -2.88 5.18
C LYS A 58 -16.59 -3.44 6.48
N MET A 59 -15.72 -3.69 7.45
CA MET A 59 -16.06 -4.21 8.78
C MET A 59 -16.58 -3.14 9.74
N ARG A 60 -16.66 -1.86 9.33
CA ARG A 60 -17.08 -0.71 10.14
C ARG A 60 -16.23 -0.51 11.41
N ILE A 61 -14.94 -0.82 11.30
CA ILE A 61 -13.93 -0.64 12.36
C ILE A 61 -13.15 0.64 12.08
N ARG A 62 -12.75 1.37 13.13
CA ARG A 62 -11.93 2.58 12.96
C ARG A 62 -10.59 2.20 12.31
N ARG A 63 -10.21 2.89 11.24
CA ARG A 63 -8.93 2.68 10.55
C ARG A 63 -7.90 3.75 10.94
N VAL A 64 -6.66 3.34 11.12
CA VAL A 64 -5.51 4.22 11.33
C VAL A 64 -4.39 3.75 10.40
N ALA A 65 -3.96 4.64 9.51
CA ALA A 65 -2.78 4.42 8.69
C ALA A 65 -1.54 4.95 9.43
N PHE A 66 -0.42 4.27 9.31
CA PHE A 66 0.89 4.77 9.71
C PHE A 66 1.90 4.48 8.61
N SER A 67 2.96 5.30 8.51
CA SER A 67 4.07 5.07 7.59
C SER A 67 5.37 4.90 8.34
N PRO A 68 6.13 3.81 8.10
CA PRO A 68 7.50 3.71 8.58
C PRO A 68 8.46 4.58 7.76
N ALA A 69 8.04 5.13 6.62
CA ALA A 69 8.85 6.03 5.81
C ALA A 69 8.93 7.44 6.43
N SER A 70 9.94 8.21 6.03
CA SER A 70 10.04 9.61 6.48
C SER A 70 8.93 10.47 5.86
N ALA A 71 8.52 11.52 6.56
CA ALA A 71 7.52 12.47 6.05
C ALA A 71 7.94 13.08 4.69
N ALA A 72 9.23 13.29 4.47
CA ALA A 72 9.75 13.75 3.18
C ALA A 72 9.49 12.74 2.05
N MET A 73 9.75 11.45 2.30
CA MET A 73 9.48 10.38 1.33
C MET A 73 7.99 10.30 1.01
N LEU A 74 7.13 10.37 2.04
CA LEU A 74 5.68 10.31 1.85
C LEU A 74 5.14 11.53 1.09
N ALA A 75 5.61 12.73 1.43
CA ALA A 75 5.25 13.96 0.71
C ALA A 75 5.68 13.91 -0.76
N MET A 76 6.84 13.31 -1.05
CA MET A 76 7.29 13.07 -2.41
C MET A 76 6.39 12.07 -3.14
N LEU A 77 6.01 10.96 -2.50
CA LEU A 77 5.13 9.95 -3.10
C LEU A 77 3.78 10.56 -3.49
N PHE A 78 3.18 11.35 -2.61
CA PHE A 78 1.93 12.07 -2.90
C PHE A 78 2.06 13.16 -3.96
N SER A 79 3.27 13.59 -4.27
CA SER A 79 3.52 14.55 -5.34
C SER A 79 3.62 13.91 -6.73
N ILE A 80 3.70 12.58 -6.85
CA ILE A 80 3.86 11.87 -8.13
C ILE A 80 2.81 12.27 -9.19
N PRO A 81 1.50 12.33 -8.88
CA PRO A 81 0.51 12.78 -9.87
C PRO A 81 0.80 14.18 -10.42
N LYS A 82 1.27 15.09 -9.57
CA LYS A 82 1.68 16.44 -9.97
C LYS A 82 2.95 16.40 -10.82
N LEU A 83 3.95 15.59 -10.47
CA LEU A 83 5.18 15.44 -11.24
C LEU A 83 4.93 14.89 -12.65
N ILE A 84 3.97 13.97 -12.78
CA ILE A 84 3.49 13.46 -14.08
C ILE A 84 2.79 14.57 -14.86
N GLN A 85 1.89 15.32 -14.22
CA GLN A 85 1.19 16.46 -14.84
C GLN A 85 2.17 17.52 -15.37
N GLU A 86 3.23 17.80 -14.63
CA GLU A 86 4.30 18.74 -14.99
C GLU A 86 5.31 18.14 -15.98
N LYS A 87 5.12 16.88 -16.43
CA LYS A 87 5.99 16.14 -17.35
C LYS A 87 7.43 15.98 -16.86
N LEU A 88 7.65 16.11 -15.55
CA LEU A 88 8.95 15.91 -14.93
C LEU A 88 9.30 14.42 -14.84
N ILE A 89 8.28 13.58 -14.72
CA ILE A 89 8.34 12.12 -14.73
C ILE A 89 7.25 11.62 -15.69
N ASP A 90 7.48 10.53 -16.41
CA ASP A 90 6.44 9.87 -17.21
C ASP A 90 5.67 8.79 -16.41
N PHE A 91 4.71 8.14 -17.05
CA PHE A 91 3.91 7.08 -16.43
C PHE A 91 4.72 5.82 -16.09
N ASP A 92 5.85 5.62 -16.77
CA ASP A 92 6.77 4.52 -16.50
C ASP A 92 7.77 4.87 -15.39
N GLY A 93 7.67 6.08 -14.82
CA GLY A 93 8.56 6.57 -13.77
C GLY A 93 9.91 7.09 -14.29
N GLN A 94 10.07 7.22 -15.61
CA GLN A 94 11.29 7.75 -16.20
C GLN A 94 11.33 9.26 -16.05
N ILE A 95 12.52 9.72 -15.72
CA ILE A 95 12.80 11.10 -15.37
C ILE A 95 13.12 11.86 -16.64
N ASN A 96 12.34 12.89 -16.95
CA ASN A 96 12.51 13.61 -18.20
C ASN A 96 13.55 14.73 -18.14
N ASN A 97 14.16 15.05 -16.98
CA ASN A 97 15.10 16.18 -16.83
C ASN A 97 16.16 16.01 -15.70
N ASN A 98 17.31 16.69 -15.84
CA ASN A 98 18.46 16.73 -14.90
C ASN A 98 18.20 17.48 -13.56
N SER A 99 17.00 17.42 -12.97
CA SER A 99 16.73 18.13 -11.72
C SER A 99 17.24 17.36 -10.49
N PHE A 100 17.92 18.07 -9.58
CA PHE A 100 18.55 17.50 -8.38
C PHE A 100 17.55 16.79 -7.44
N LEU A 101 16.30 17.28 -7.40
CA LEU A 101 15.21 16.70 -6.60
C LEU A 101 14.87 15.27 -7.02
N ILE A 102 15.04 14.94 -8.30
CA ILE A 102 14.68 13.63 -8.84
C ILE A 102 15.85 12.63 -8.75
N LYS A 103 17.09 13.10 -8.58
CA LYS A 103 18.26 12.22 -8.38
C LYS A 103 18.26 11.47 -7.04
N LEU A 104 17.50 11.95 -6.05
CA LEU A 104 17.23 11.24 -4.79
C LEU A 104 16.19 10.12 -4.95
N MET A 105 15.47 10.08 -6.08
CA MET A 105 14.33 9.19 -6.32
C MET A 105 14.80 7.86 -6.92
N ASN A 106 15.55 7.04 -6.18
CA ASN A 106 15.73 5.63 -6.57
C ASN A 106 14.40 4.89 -6.31
N LEU A 107 13.47 5.00 -7.27
CA LEU A 107 12.05 4.63 -7.18
C LEU A 107 11.73 3.17 -7.56
N THR A 108 12.72 2.37 -7.91
CA THR A 108 12.51 1.07 -8.55
C THR A 108 11.65 0.10 -7.70
N SER A 109 11.61 0.27 -6.38
CA SER A 109 10.79 -0.57 -5.49
C SER A 109 9.39 -0.01 -5.19
N PHE A 110 9.14 1.30 -5.36
CA PHE A 110 7.89 1.95 -4.89
C PHE A 110 6.87 2.22 -6.00
N LEU A 111 7.30 2.45 -7.25
CA LEU A 111 6.39 2.55 -8.40
C LEU A 111 5.62 1.24 -8.65
N PHE A 112 6.22 0.09 -8.34
CA PHE A 112 5.55 -1.20 -8.40
C PHE A 112 4.38 -1.29 -7.41
N ILE A 113 4.55 -0.79 -6.19
CA ILE A 113 3.48 -0.74 -5.19
C ILE A 113 2.38 0.20 -5.69
N GLN A 114 2.72 1.41 -6.14
CA GLN A 114 1.72 2.41 -6.52
C GLN A 114 0.90 2.04 -7.78
N ASN A 115 1.48 1.36 -8.77
CA ASN A 115 0.76 0.89 -9.96
C ASN A 115 -0.21 -0.28 -9.68
N HIS A 116 -0.11 -0.92 -8.52
CA HIS A 116 -0.99 -1.99 -8.07
C HIS A 116 -1.86 -1.60 -6.86
N MET A 117 -1.80 -0.34 -6.41
CA MET A 117 -2.68 0.18 -5.36
C MET A 117 -4.03 0.57 -5.98
N PRO A 118 -5.16 0.10 -5.44
CA PRO A 118 -6.48 0.51 -5.92
C PRO A 118 -6.68 2.02 -5.75
N ASN A 119 -7.35 2.65 -6.73
CA ASN A 119 -7.61 4.11 -6.77
C ASN A 119 -8.34 4.67 -5.53
N SER A 120 -8.94 3.80 -4.71
CA SER A 120 -9.54 4.08 -3.40
C SER A 120 -8.55 4.59 -2.34
N MET A 121 -7.24 4.53 -2.60
CA MET A 121 -6.20 5.08 -1.72
C MET A 121 -5.61 6.42 -2.19
N LEU A 122 -6.07 6.94 -3.34
CA LEU A 122 -5.68 8.27 -3.82
C LEU A 122 -6.58 9.39 -3.27
N TYR A 123 -7.50 9.08 -2.34
CA TYR A 123 -8.42 10.04 -1.69
C TYR A 123 -8.66 9.71 -0.21
#